data_AF-F6B4T2-F1
#
_entry.id   AF-F6B4T2-F1
#
_cell.length_a   1.000
_cell.length_b   1.000
_cell.length_c   1.000
_cell.angle_alpha   90.00
_cell.angle_beta   90.00
_cell.angle_gamma   90.00
#
_symmetry.space_group_name_H-M   'P 1'
#
loop_
_entity.id
_entity.type
_entity.pdbx_description
1 polymer ?
#
loop_
_entity_poly.entity_id
_entity_poly.type
_entity_poly.pdbx_seq_one_letter_code
_entity_poly.pdbx_strand_id
1 'polypeptide(L)'
;MGINLAEVSSALKLLEETLGAKMIKAEVHKIDGWNPEGAPGLHPLVLLWYKCREDLAMASLTGTSPNSRWVQELLSLAGLLQSAAVHPRYQQAVVKLRYKESVQEGINQLKELRLDE
;
A
#
# COMPACT_ATOMS: atom_id res chain seq x y z
N MET A 1 9.67 7.63 -18.64
CA MET A 1 9.99 8.42 -17.42
C MET A 1 10.15 7.43 -16.29
N GLY A 2 11.27 7.46 -15.55
CA GLY A 2 11.52 6.53 -14.45
C GLY A 2 10.70 6.89 -13.21
N ILE A 3 10.40 5.90 -12.36
CA ILE A 3 9.70 6.10 -11.10
C ILE A 3 10.60 6.94 -10.17
N ASN A 4 10.05 8.02 -9.62
CA ASN A 4 10.75 8.93 -8.71
C ASN A 4 10.65 8.45 -7.25
N LEU A 5 11.76 8.47 -6.51
CA LEU A 5 11.80 8.13 -5.08
C LEU A 5 10.79 8.95 -4.25
N ALA A 6 10.62 10.23 -4.58
CA ALA A 6 9.67 11.10 -3.88
C ALA A 6 8.21 10.64 -4.08
N GLU A 7 7.89 10.12 -5.26
CA GLU A 7 6.57 9.59 -5.60
C GLU A 7 6.28 8.31 -4.80
N VAL A 8 7.24 7.38 -4.76
CA VAL A 8 7.14 6.15 -3.97
C VAL A 8 7.02 6.44 -2.48
N SER A 9 7.81 7.38 -1.96
CA SER A 9 7.76 7.82 -0.56
C SER A 9 6.39 8.40 -0.20
N SER A 10 5.83 9.24 -1.07
CA SER A 10 4.50 9.83 -0.88
C SER A 10 3.39 8.78 -0.93
N ALA A 11 3.48 7.83 -1.87
CA ALA A 11 2.53 6.73 -1.98
C ALA A 11 2.59 5.79 -0.76
N LEU A 12 3.79 5.48 -0.26
CA LEU A 12 3.99 4.72 0.97
C LEU A 12 3.35 5.41 2.17
N LYS A 13 3.56 6.73 2.31
CA LYS A 13 2.98 7.51 3.39
C LYS A 13 1.46 7.50 3.35
N LEU A 14 0.85 7.66 2.17
CA LEU A 14 -0.60 7.57 2.00
C LEU A 14 -1.14 6.19 2.41
N LEU A 15 -0.45 5.12 2.02
CA LEU A 15 -0.82 3.77 2.43
C LEU A 15 -0.71 3.60 3.95
N GLU A 16 0.34 4.14 4.57
CA GLU A 16 0.54 4.12 6.01
C GLU A 16 -0.56 4.85 6.78
N GLU A 17 -0.98 6.02 6.31
CA GLU A 17 -2.09 6.79 6.87
C GLU A 17 -3.43 6.04 6.72
N THR A 18 -3.62 5.35 5.59
CA THR A 18 -4.83 4.56 5.30
C THR A 18 -4.97 3.37 6.26
N LEU A 19 -3.89 2.60 6.45
CA LEU A 19 -3.88 1.42 7.31
C LEU A 19 -3.78 1.77 8.80
N GLY A 20 -3.03 2.81 9.13
CA GLY A 20 -2.75 3.26 10.48
C GLY A 20 -1.58 2.52 11.14
N ALA A 21 -0.74 3.27 11.86
CA ALA A 21 0.49 2.77 12.48
C ALA A 21 0.27 1.59 13.44
N LYS A 22 -0.85 1.57 14.19
CA LYS A 22 -1.18 0.48 15.11
C LYS A 22 -1.39 -0.85 14.38
N MET A 23 -2.08 -0.82 13.23
CA MET A 23 -2.33 -2.00 12.41
C MET A 23 -1.03 -2.51 11.78
N ILE A 24 -0.26 -1.62 11.15
CA ILE A 24 1.02 -1.97 10.55
C ILE A 24 1.96 -2.61 11.58
N LYS A 25 2.06 -2.01 12.77
CA LYS A 25 2.87 -2.56 13.85
C LYS A 25 2.40 -3.97 14.21
N ALA A 26 1.10 -4.19 14.43
CA ALA A 26 0.58 -5.50 14.79
C ALA A 26 0.84 -6.56 13.71
N GLU A 27 0.72 -6.20 12.44
CA GLU A 27 0.95 -7.10 11.31
C GLU A 27 2.45 -7.42 11.12
N VAL A 28 3.34 -6.43 11.26
CA VAL A 28 4.79 -6.66 11.15
C VAL A 28 5.32 -7.60 12.22
N HIS A 29 4.73 -7.63 13.43
CA HIS A 29 5.12 -8.59 14.47
C HIS A 29 4.80 -10.05 14.12
N LYS A 30 3.99 -10.30 13.08
CA LYS A 30 3.74 -11.66 12.58
C LYS A 30 4.87 -12.17 11.68
N ILE A 31 5.73 -11.27 11.20
CA ILE A 31 6.86 -11.62 10.33
C ILE A 31 7.94 -12.23 11.22
N ASP A 32 8.12 -13.55 11.11
CA ASP A 32 9.19 -14.27 11.76
C ASP A 32 10.36 -14.47 10.77
N GLY A 33 11.54 -14.01 11.15
CA GLY A 33 12.74 -14.06 10.31
C GLY A 33 12.75 -13.09 9.12
N TRP A 34 13.39 -13.51 8.03
CA TRP A 34 13.71 -12.66 6.87
C TRP A 34 12.67 -12.73 5.73
N ASN A 35 11.69 -13.64 5.80
CA ASN A 35 10.72 -13.82 4.73
C ASN A 35 9.31 -13.32 5.13
N PRO A 36 8.94 -12.07 4.80
CA PRO A 36 7.62 -11.54 5.12
C PRO A 36 6.48 -12.25 4.38
N GLU A 37 6.75 -12.90 3.25
CA GLU A 37 5.72 -13.63 2.48
C GLU A 37 5.33 -14.96 3.14
N GLY A 38 6.21 -15.50 3.99
CA GLY A 38 5.95 -16.72 4.78
C GLY A 38 5.13 -16.47 6.04
N ALA A 39 4.85 -15.21 6.39
CA ALA A 39 4.16 -14.85 7.62
C ALA A 39 2.67 -15.26 7.56
N PRO A 40 2.22 -16.23 8.39
CA PRO A 40 0.86 -16.72 8.34
C PRO A 40 -0.12 -15.61 8.76
N GLY A 41 -1.15 -15.40 7.95
CA GLY A 41 -2.17 -14.42 8.29
C GLY A 41 -1.75 -12.95 8.11
N LEU A 42 -0.60 -12.67 7.47
CA LEU A 42 -0.19 -11.29 7.18
C LEU A 42 -1.20 -10.60 6.26
N HIS A 43 -1.48 -9.33 6.56
CA HIS A 43 -2.35 -8.48 5.76
C HIS A 43 -1.67 -8.10 4.43
N PRO A 44 -2.31 -8.28 3.26
CA PRO A 44 -1.67 -8.10 1.97
C PRO A 44 -1.18 -6.66 1.74
N LEU A 45 -1.91 -5.65 2.22
CA LEU A 45 -1.46 -4.26 2.11
C LEU A 45 -0.29 -3.92 3.06
N VAL A 46 -0.13 -4.66 4.17
CA VAL A 46 1.05 -4.49 5.03
C VAL A 46 2.26 -5.18 4.41
N LEU A 47 2.07 -6.33 3.76
CA LEU A 47 3.12 -6.95 2.94
C LEU A 47 3.60 -6.02 1.83
N LEU A 48 2.66 -5.41 1.09
CA LEU A 48 2.95 -4.40 0.06
C LEU A 48 3.76 -3.23 0.64
N TRP A 49 3.28 -2.65 1.75
CA TRP A 49 3.99 -1.57 2.45
C TRP A 49 5.41 -1.99 2.85
N TYR A 50 5.59 -3.19 3.41
CA TYR A 50 6.88 -3.70 3.86
C TYR A 50 7.86 -3.85 2.68
N LYS A 51 7.44 -4.51 1.60
CA LYS A 51 8.26 -4.71 0.39
C LYS A 51 8.65 -3.38 -0.26
N CYS A 52 7.70 -2.45 -0.39
CA CYS A 52 7.99 -1.14 -0.96
C CYS A 52 8.94 -0.31 -0.08
N ARG A 53 8.92 -0.49 1.25
CA ARG A 53 9.90 0.14 2.13
C ARG A 53 11.30 -0.42 1.95
N GLU A 54 11.45 -1.73 1.80
CA GLU A 54 12.73 -2.37 1.48
C GLU A 54 13.28 -1.86 0.14
N ASP A 55 12.42 -1.83 -0.89
CA ASP A 55 12.80 -1.32 -2.22
C ASP A 55 13.22 0.15 -2.18
N LEU A 56 12.49 1.00 -1.45
CA LEU A 56 12.82 2.42 -1.31
C LEU A 56 14.16 2.62 -0.57
N ALA A 57 14.40 1.83 0.49
CA ALA A 57 15.66 1.88 1.24
C ALA A 57 16.84 1.46 0.36
N MET A 58 16.70 0.36 -0.38
CA MET A 58 17.72 -0.11 -1.32
C MET A 58 17.99 0.94 -2.40
N ALA A 59 16.95 1.46 -3.04
CA ALA A 59 17.06 2.47 -4.07
C ALA A 59 17.75 3.76 -3.58
N SER A 60 17.47 4.17 -2.33
CA SER A 60 18.11 5.34 -1.71
C SER A 60 19.60 5.10 -1.41
N LEU A 61 20.00 3.87 -1.10
CA LEU A 61 21.41 3.52 -0.83
C LEU A 61 22.23 3.35 -2.12
N THR A 62 21.63 2.80 -3.17
CA THR A 62 22.33 2.45 -4.42
C THR A 62 22.21 3.53 -5.50
N GLY A 63 21.29 4.49 -5.34
CA GLY A 63 20.95 5.47 -6.37
C GLY A 63 20.19 4.88 -7.56
N THR A 64 19.66 3.66 -7.44
CA THR A 64 18.86 3.01 -8.51
C THR A 64 17.40 3.45 -8.47
N SER A 65 16.70 3.42 -9.60
CA SER A 65 15.26 3.68 -9.64
C SER A 65 14.47 2.44 -9.16
N PRO A 66 13.52 2.60 -8.21
CA PRO A 66 12.70 1.49 -7.72
C PRO A 66 11.68 1.09 -8.78
N ASN A 67 11.90 -0.04 -9.45
CA ASN A 67 11.07 -0.53 -10.57
C ASN A 67 10.43 -1.90 -10.30
N SER A 68 10.34 -2.31 -9.03
CA SER A 68 9.72 -3.59 -8.68
C SER A 68 8.22 -3.60 -8.98
N ARG A 69 7.66 -4.80 -9.12
CA ARG A 69 6.21 -4.98 -9.23
C ARG A 69 5.46 -4.40 -8.02
N TRP A 70 6.02 -4.53 -6.81
CA TRP A 70 5.43 -3.99 -5.59
C TRP A 70 5.27 -2.47 -5.67
N VAL A 71 6.30 -1.77 -6.16
CA VAL A 71 6.25 -0.31 -6.33
C VAL A 71 5.16 0.09 -7.32
N GLN A 72 5.02 -0.63 -8.44
CA GLN A 72 3.94 -0.36 -9.40
C GLN A 72 2.55 -0.58 -8.79
N GLU A 73 2.37 -1.65 -8.01
CA GLU A 73 1.12 -1.93 -7.30
C GLU A 73 0.80 -0.85 -6.26
N LEU A 74 1.80 -0.38 -5.51
CA LEU A 74 1.67 0.72 -4.56
C LEU A 74 1.25 2.02 -5.25
N LEU A 75 1.91 2.39 -6.35
CA LEU A 75 1.59 3.61 -7.10
C LEU A 75 0.17 3.55 -7.67
N SER A 76 -0.24 2.39 -8.18
CA SER A 76 -1.60 2.18 -8.66
C SER A 76 -2.63 2.36 -7.53
N LEU A 77 -2.39 1.75 -6.36
CA LEU A 77 -3.27 1.88 -5.20
C LEU A 77 -3.31 3.32 -4.67
N ALA A 78 -2.17 3.99 -4.58
CA ALA A 78 -2.09 5.38 -4.15
C ALA A 78 -2.88 6.30 -5.10
N GLY A 79 -2.79 6.07 -6.42
CA GLY A 79 -3.62 6.76 -7.39
C GLY A 79 -5.11 6.56 -7.16
N LEU A 80 -5.55 5.32 -6.88
CA LEU A 80 -6.95 5.04 -6.54
C LEU A 80 -7.40 5.75 -5.24
N LEU A 81 -6.56 5.73 -4.21
CA LEU A 81 -6.85 6.39 -2.94
C LEU A 81 -6.97 7.91 -3.10
N GLN A 82 -6.08 8.53 -3.89
CA GLN A 82 -6.11 9.96 -4.15
C GLN A 82 -7.35 10.38 -4.95
N SER A 83 -7.67 9.67 -6.04
CA SER A 83 -8.84 9.98 -6.85
C SER A 83 -10.14 9.80 -6.07
N ALA A 84 -10.27 8.73 -5.29
CA ALA A 84 -11.49 8.47 -4.55
C ALA A 84 -11.64 9.35 -3.29
N ALA A 85 -10.62 10.10 -2.86
CA ALA A 85 -10.59 10.78 -1.55
C ALA A 85 -11.72 11.80 -1.35
N VAL A 86 -12.22 12.39 -2.43
CA VAL A 86 -13.31 13.38 -2.39
C VAL A 86 -14.71 12.73 -2.39
N HIS A 87 -14.81 11.44 -2.70
CA HIS A 87 -16.09 10.76 -2.81
C HIS A 87 -16.69 10.47 -1.41
N PRO A 88 -17.99 10.73 -1.17
CA PRO A 88 -18.65 10.46 0.12
C PRO A 88 -18.53 9.01 0.65
N ARG A 89 -18.27 8.03 -0.21
CA ARG A 89 -18.15 6.60 0.14
C ARG A 89 -16.70 6.16 0.35
N TYR A 90 -15.73 7.06 0.17
CA TYR A 90 -14.30 6.80 0.34
C TYR A 90 -13.97 6.12 1.67
N GLN A 91 -14.50 6.66 2.77
CA GLN A 91 -14.23 6.13 4.10
C GLN A 91 -14.71 4.68 4.27
N GLN A 92 -15.81 4.29 3.61
CA GLN A 92 -16.30 2.91 3.66
C GLN A 92 -15.32 1.97 2.95
N ALA A 93 -14.81 2.37 1.78
CA ALA A 93 -13.82 1.59 1.04
C ALA A 93 -12.49 1.49 1.82
N VAL A 94 -12.02 2.57 2.42
CA VAL A 94 -10.81 2.61 3.27
C VAL A 94 -10.94 1.69 4.48
N VAL A 95 -12.09 1.66 5.14
CA VAL A 95 -12.32 0.76 6.28
C VAL A 95 -12.19 -0.70 5.83
N LYS A 96 -12.71 -1.08 4.67
CA LYS A 96 -12.56 -2.44 4.12
C LYS A 96 -11.09 -2.81 3.83
N LEU A 97 -10.28 -1.84 3.39
CA LEU A 97 -8.85 -2.08 3.18
C LEU A 97 -8.08 -2.47 4.45
N ARG A 98 -8.64 -2.26 5.64
CA ARG A 98 -8.01 -2.65 6.91
C ARG A 98 -8.27 -4.10 7.32
N TYR A 99 -9.23 -4.76 6.67
CA TYR A 99 -9.60 -6.13 6.96
C TYR A 99 -9.16 -7.04 5.82
N LYS A 100 -8.33 -8.03 6.13
CA LYS A 100 -7.68 -8.92 5.16
C LYS A 100 -8.67 -9.56 4.19
N GLU A 101 -9.79 -10.01 4.72
CA GLU A 101 -10.88 -10.68 4.01
C GLU A 101 -11.63 -9.77 3.03
N SER A 102 -11.58 -8.44 3.23
CA SER A 102 -12.31 -7.47 2.42
C SER A 102 -11.41 -6.53 1.62
N VAL A 103 -10.09 -6.75 1.61
CA VAL A 103 -9.14 -5.91 0.86
C VAL A 103 -9.51 -5.82 -0.61
N GLN A 104 -9.79 -6.97 -1.24
CA GLN A 104 -10.13 -6.99 -2.67
C GLN A 104 -11.43 -6.23 -2.95
N GLU A 105 -12.41 -6.34 -2.05
CA GLU A 105 -13.66 -5.60 -2.14
C GLU A 105 -13.42 -4.09 -1.98
N GLY A 106 -12.61 -3.67 -1.00
CA GLY A 106 -12.24 -2.27 -0.82
C GLY A 106 -11.51 -1.69 -2.03
N ILE A 107 -10.60 -2.46 -2.65
CA ILE A 107 -9.92 -2.05 -3.89
C ILE A 107 -10.91 -1.90 -5.04
N ASN A 108 -11.85 -2.85 -5.20
CA ASN A 108 -12.87 -2.77 -6.24
C ASN A 108 -13.78 -1.55 -6.03
N GLN A 109 -14.18 -1.28 -4.79
CA GLN A 109 -14.94 -0.07 -4.47
C GLN A 109 -14.15 1.19 -4.82
N LEU A 110 -12.87 1.30 -4.48
CA LEU A 110 -12.06 2.46 -4.87
C LEU A 110 -11.98 2.65 -6.40
N LYS A 111 -11.96 1.55 -7.16
CA LYS A 111 -12.00 1.61 -8.64
C LYS A 111 -13.34 2.12 -9.15
N GLU A 112 -14.44 1.67 -8.57
CA GLU A 112 -15.79 2.16 -8.91
C GLU A 112 -15.92 3.66 -8.62
N LEU A 113 -15.49 4.10 -7.43
CA LEU A 113 -15.56 5.51 -7.02
C LEU A 113 -14.73 6.43 -7.92
N ARG A 114 -13.68 5.92 -8.57
CA ARG A 114 -12.88 6.68 -9.55
C ARG A 114 -13.56 6.82 -10.90
N LEU A 115 -14.46 5.89 -11.26
CA LEU A 115 -15.17 5.92 -12.55
C LEU A 115 -16.44 6.78 -12.51
N ASP A 116 -16.89 7.16 -11.31
CA ASP A 116 -18.07 8.00 -11.08
C ASP A 116 -17.76 9.53 -11.13
N GLU A 117 -16.52 9.92 -11.45
CA GLU A 117 -16.07 11.31 -11.72
C GLU A 117 -15.97 11.62 -13.22
#